data_AF-A0A8H5RWK4-F1
#
_entry.id   AF-A0A8H5RWK4-F1
#
_cell.length_a   1.000
_cell.length_b   1.000
_cell.length_c   1.000
_cell.angle_alpha   90.00
_cell.angle_beta   90.00
_cell.angle_gamma   90.00
#
_symmetry.space_group_name_H-M   'P 1'
#
loop_
_entity.id
_entity.type
_entity.pdbx_description
1 polymer ?
#
loop_
_entity_poly.entity_id
_entity_poly.type
_entity_poly.pdbx_seq_one_letter_code
_entity_poly.pdbx_strand_id
1 'polypeptide(L)'
;MRVLGLLGGTTYNATLLYYKQINAYVQNRLGGGHSSKLLLHSFDHAELFSFFQAGNYNEVSRQICTAAKNLKSIGAEAIVLCVNTNHRWAEDVESATAN
;
A
#
# COMPACT_ATOMS: atom_id res chain seq x y z
N MET A 1 -14.75 -1.74 -11.47
CA MET A 1 -13.94 -1.56 -10.25
C MET A 1 -12.63 -0.92 -10.63
N ARG A 2 -12.19 0.07 -9.85
CA ARG A 2 -10.88 0.71 -9.95
C ARG A 2 -9.78 -0.26 -9.48
N VAL A 3 -8.59 -0.17 -10.05
CA VAL A 3 -7.41 -0.92 -9.59
C VAL A 3 -6.83 -0.25 -8.34
N LEU A 4 -6.75 -0.98 -7.22
CA LEU A 4 -6.14 -0.46 -5.99
C LEU A 4 -4.67 -0.86 -5.90
N GLY A 5 -3.80 0.08 -5.57
CA GLY A 5 -2.41 -0.16 -5.22
C GLY A 5 -2.25 -0.28 -3.70
N LEU A 6 -1.85 -1.45 -3.22
CA LEU A 6 -1.59 -1.72 -1.81
C LEU A 6 -0.10 -1.54 -1.50
N LEU A 7 0.19 -0.70 -0.51
CA LEU A 7 1.51 -0.58 0.10
C LEU A 7 1.50 -1.37 1.40
N GLY A 8 2.10 -2.55 1.40
CA GLY A 8 2.07 -3.52 2.49
C GLY A 8 3.44 -4.10 2.83
N GLY A 9 3.49 -5.17 3.62
CA GLY A 9 4.74 -5.82 4.03
C GLY A 9 5.36 -5.26 5.32
N THR A 10 4.68 -4.37 6.05
CA THR A 10 5.22 -3.70 7.25
C THR A 10 4.36 -3.91 8.52
N THR A 11 3.91 -5.12 8.85
CA THR A 11 4.35 -6.44 8.37
C THR A 11 3.37 -7.09 7.37
N TYR A 12 3.79 -8.19 6.73
CA TYR A 12 2.93 -8.92 5.78
C TYR A 12 1.62 -9.43 6.40
N ASN A 13 1.60 -9.70 7.71
CA ASN A 13 0.41 -10.19 8.43
C ASN A 13 -0.75 -9.20 8.32
N ALA A 14 -0.47 -7.89 8.43
CA ALA A 14 -1.48 -6.86 8.26
C ALA A 14 -1.98 -6.83 6.80
N THR A 15 -1.06 -6.93 5.84
CA THR A 15 -1.40 -6.94 4.40
C THR A 15 -2.34 -8.08 4.01
N LEU A 16 -2.19 -9.27 4.61
CA LEU A 16 -3.09 -10.39 4.39
C LEU A 16 -4.54 -10.05 4.78
N LEU A 17 -4.74 -9.30 5.87
CA LEU A 17 -6.06 -8.88 6.32
C LEU A 17 -6.70 -7.91 5.32
N TYR A 18 -5.95 -6.92 4.84
CA TYR A 18 -6.44 -5.97 3.81
C TYR A 18 -6.85 -6.72 2.53
N TYR A 19 -5.98 -7.59 2.01
CA TYR A 19 -6.29 -8.38 0.82
C TYR A 19 -7.57 -9.20 0.99
N LYS A 20 -7.71 -9.90 2.13
CA LYS A 20 -8.87 -10.74 2.42
C LYS A 20 -10.15 -9.91 2.51
N GLN A 21 -10.12 -8.79 3.25
CA GLN A 21 -11.30 -7.95 3.46
C GLN A 21 -11.76 -7.26 2.19
N ILE A 22 -10.83 -6.74 1.38
CA ILE A 22 -11.17 -6.08 0.11
C ILE A 22 -11.83 -7.08 -0.85
N ASN A 23 -11.27 -8.28 -1.00
CA ASN A 23 -11.86 -9.32 -1.85
C ASN A 23 -13.22 -9.79 -1.32
N ALA A 24 -13.36 -10.01 -0.01
CA ALA A 24 -14.63 -10.39 0.59
C ALA A 24 -15.71 -9.32 0.37
N TYR A 25 -15.36 -8.04 0.50
CA TYR A 25 -16.29 -6.94 0.24
C TYR A 25 -16.75 -6.92 -1.23
N VAL A 26 -15.81 -7.09 -2.17
CA VAL A 26 -16.13 -7.15 -3.61
C VAL A 26 -17.03 -8.33 -3.94
N GLN A 27 -16.71 -9.52 -3.42
CA GLN A 27 -17.52 -10.72 -3.62
C GLN A 27 -18.92 -10.54 -3.04
N ASN A 28 -19.05 -10.00 -1.82
CA ASN A 28 -20.35 -9.74 -1.19
C ASN A 28 -21.19 -8.72 -1.97
N ARG A 29 -20.55 -7.73 -2.58
CA ARG A 29 -21.25 -6.66 -3.31
C ARG A 29 -21.66 -7.06 -4.72
N LEU A 30 -20.83 -7.84 -5.43
CA LEU A 30 -21.03 -8.18 -6.85
C LEU A 30 -21.50 -9.62 -7.07
N GLY A 31 -21.36 -10.50 -6.07
CA GLY A 31 -21.76 -11.90 -6.14
C GLY A 31 -20.82 -12.80 -6.95
N GLY A 32 -21.17 -14.08 -7.04
CA GLY A 32 -20.45 -15.08 -7.82
C GLY A 32 -18.97 -15.22 -7.44
N GLY A 33 -18.13 -15.34 -8.47
CA GLY A 33 -16.67 -15.46 -8.35
C GLY A 33 -15.92 -14.13 -8.48
N HIS A 34 -16.56 -12.98 -8.24
CA HIS A 34 -15.90 -11.68 -8.38
C HIS A 34 -14.82 -11.47 -7.32
N SER A 35 -13.65 -11.00 -7.79
CA SER A 35 -12.52 -10.58 -6.97
C SER A 35 -12.12 -9.14 -7.28
N SER A 36 -11.37 -8.53 -6.37
CA SER A 36 -10.86 -7.16 -6.52
C SER A 36 -9.66 -7.10 -7.48
N LYS A 37 -9.49 -5.96 -8.16
CA LYS A 37 -8.30 -5.69 -8.98
C LYS A 37 -7.24 -5.01 -8.11
N LEU A 38 -6.16 -5.71 -7.80
CA LEU A 38 -5.13 -5.24 -6.87
C LEU A 38 -3.73 -5.29 -7.51
N LEU A 39 -2.94 -4.28 -7.19
CA LEU A 39 -1.48 -4.29 -7.32
C LEU A 39 -0.90 -4.19 -5.92
N LEU A 40 0.12 -4.98 -5.59
CA LEU A 40 0.72 -5.00 -4.26
C LEU A 40 2.22 -4.73 -4.36
N HIS A 41 2.68 -3.71 -3.65
CA HIS A 41 4.07 -3.60 -3.26
C HIS A 41 4.19 -4.06 -1.81
N SER A 42 4.98 -5.12 -1.60
CA SER A 42 5.28 -5.63 -0.26
C SER A 42 6.71 -5.29 0.08
N PHE A 43 6.92 -4.40 1.05
CA PHE A 43 8.25 -4.07 1.54
C PHE A 43 8.87 -5.26 2.28
N ASP A 44 10.20 -5.31 2.30
CA ASP A 44 10.91 -6.00 3.39
C ASP A 44 10.77 -5.13 4.65
N HIS A 45 10.09 -5.67 5.66
CA HIS A 45 9.87 -4.96 6.92
C HIS A 45 11.19 -4.62 7.62
N ALA A 46 12.15 -5.54 7.62
CA ALA A 46 13.39 -5.37 8.38
C ALA A 46 14.23 -4.21 7.81
N GLU A 47 14.30 -4.12 6.48
CA GLU A 47 14.98 -3.03 5.78
C GLU A 47 14.33 -1.68 6.12
N LEU A 48 13.02 -1.54 5.88
CA LEU A 48 12.32 -0.27 6.11
C LEU A 48 12.35 0.15 7.59
N PHE A 49 12.21 -0.82 8.50
CA PHE A 49 12.25 -0.59 9.94
C PHE A 49 13.65 -0.17 10.43
N SER A 50 14.72 -0.64 9.79
CA SER A 50 16.08 -0.22 10.13
C SER A 50 16.28 1.30 9.96
N PHE A 51 15.77 1.88 8.88
CA PHE A 51 15.80 3.32 8.65
C PHE A 51 14.94 4.08 9.67
N PHE A 52 13.78 3.54 10.02
CA PHE A 52 12.91 4.11 11.05
C PHE A 52 13.61 4.19 12.41
N GLN A 53 14.25 3.09 12.83
CA GLN A 53 14.97 3.00 14.11
C GLN A 53 16.20 3.91 14.14
N ALA A 54 16.87 4.10 13.00
CA ALA A 54 17.98 5.05 12.87
C ALA A 54 17.54 6.52 12.83
N GLY A 55 16.23 6.81 12.91
CA GLY A 55 15.69 8.17 12.78
C GLY A 55 15.75 8.73 11.36
N ASN A 56 16.06 7.91 10.36
CA ASN A 56 16.14 8.31 8.96
C ASN A 56 14.75 8.29 8.30
N TYR A 57 13.85 9.14 8.81
CA TYR A 57 12.46 9.21 8.34
C TYR A 57 12.33 9.68 6.90
N ASN A 58 13.31 10.45 6.40
CA ASN A 58 13.35 10.89 5.00
C ASN A 58 13.51 9.69 4.06
N GLU A 59 14.36 8.74 4.42
CA GLU A 59 14.55 7.52 3.63
C GLU A 59 13.31 6.63 3.68
N VAL A 60 12.67 6.49 4.84
CA VAL A 60 11.39 5.77 4.96
C VAL A 60 10.33 6.40 4.05
N SER A 61 10.15 7.72 4.10
CA SER A 61 9.22 8.44 3.22
C SER A 61 9.55 8.22 1.75
N ARG A 62 10.84 8.36 1.39
CA ARG A 62 11.30 8.17 0.00
C ARG A 62 10.92 6.79 -0.54
N GLN A 63 11.18 5.72 0.22
CA GLN A 63 10.86 4.36 -0.21
C GLN A 63 9.35 4.15 -0.37
N ILE A 64 8.55 4.64 0.58
CA ILE A 64 7.09 4.55 0.52
C ILE A 64 6.55 5.30 -0.71
N CYS A 65 7.02 6.53 -0.93
CA CYS A 65 6.63 7.36 -2.07
C CYS A 65 7.05 6.75 -3.42
N THR A 66 8.27 6.19 -3.50
CA THR A 66 8.72 5.49 -4.71
C THR A 66 7.85 4.28 -5.03
N ALA A 67 7.52 3.47 -4.03
CA ALA A 67 6.60 2.34 -4.21
C ALA A 67 5.21 2.81 -4.67
N ALA A 68 4.68 3.88 -4.08
CA ALA A 68 3.39 4.46 -4.47
C ALA A 68 3.40 4.91 -5.94
N LYS A 69 4.44 5.64 -6.37
CA LYS A 69 4.64 6.06 -7.77
C LYS A 69 4.73 4.88 -8.73
N ASN A 70 5.44 3.82 -8.35
CA ASN A 70 5.55 2.61 -9.17
C ASN A 70 4.20 1.90 -9.32
N LEU A 71 3.39 1.85 -8.27
CA LEU A 71 2.04 1.31 -8.37
C LEU A 71 1.15 2.17 -9.29
N LYS A 72 1.23 3.50 -9.18
CA LYS A 72 0.52 4.43 -10.08
C LYS A 72 0.95 4.23 -11.54
N SER A 73 2.25 4.10 -11.82
CA SER A 73 2.77 4.00 -13.18
C SER A 73 2.36 2.71 -13.89
N ILE A 74 2.07 1.64 -13.14
CA ILE A 74 1.57 0.37 -13.69
C ILE A 74 0.04 0.24 -13.61
N GLY A 75 -0.67 1.33 -13.31
CA GLY A 75 -2.14 1.40 -13.46
C GLY A 75 -2.94 1.39 -12.17
N ALA A 76 -2.33 1.57 -10.99
CA ALA A 76 -3.10 1.80 -9.77
C ALA A 76 -3.87 3.14 -9.86
N GLU A 77 -5.17 3.08 -9.60
CA GLU A 77 -6.06 4.23 -9.65
C GLU A 77 -6.22 4.90 -8.28
N ALA A 78 -5.90 4.19 -7.19
CA ALA A 78 -5.84 4.69 -5.82
C ALA A 78 -4.75 3.94 -5.04
N ILE A 79 -4.22 4.55 -3.98
CA ILE A 79 -3.21 3.97 -3.09
C ILE A 79 -3.82 3.69 -1.71
N VAL A 80 -3.45 2.55 -1.11
CA VAL A 80 -3.87 2.14 0.23
C VAL A 80 -2.62 1.81 1.05
N LEU A 81 -2.44 2.52 2.16
CA LEU A 81 -1.42 2.22 3.16
C LEU A 81 -1.94 1.13 4.09
N CYS A 82 -1.34 -0.07 4.05
CA CYS A 82 -1.78 -1.22 4.84
C CYS A 82 -1.13 -1.28 6.24
N VAL A 83 -0.83 -0.12 6.83
CA VAL A 83 -0.21 0.01 8.16
C VAL A 83 -0.49 1.38 8.76
N ASN A 84 -0.83 1.42 10.06
CA ASN A 84 -1.17 2.68 10.74
C ASN A 84 0.03 3.64 10.82
N THR A 85 1.20 3.16 11.25
CA THR A 85 2.38 4.01 11.47
C THR A 85 2.80 4.78 10.21
N ASN A 86 2.68 4.17 9.02
CA ASN A 86 3.10 4.83 7.79
C ASN A 86 2.16 5.97 7.36
N HIS A 87 0.99 6.12 7.98
CA HIS A 87 0.13 7.29 7.72
C HIS A 87 0.79 8.61 8.13
N ARG A 88 1.90 8.57 8.89
CA ARG A 88 2.77 9.72 9.10
C ARG A 88 3.24 10.37 7.79
N TRP A 89 3.36 9.58 6.72
CA TRP A 89 3.78 10.04 5.38
C TRP A 89 2.63 10.00 4.37
N ALA A 90 1.37 10.01 4.83
CA ALA A 90 0.23 10.01 3.92
C ALA A 90 0.23 11.22 2.99
N GLU A 91 0.49 12.42 3.51
CA GLU A 91 0.58 13.66 2.72
C GLU A 91 1.71 13.61 1.68
N ASP A 92 2.86 13.04 2.05
CA ASP A 92 3.98 12.84 1.12
C ASP A 92 3.58 11.90 -0.01
N VAL A 93 2.90 10.80 0.30
CA VAL A 93 2.40 9.83 -0.68
C VAL A 93 1.36 10.45 -1.61
N GLU A 94 0.42 11.22 -1.06
CA GLU A 94 -0.58 11.95 -1.86
C GLU A 94 0.10 12.93 -2.80
N SER A 95 1.02 13.75 -2.29
CA SER A 95 1.79 14.71 -3.09
C SER A 95 2.65 14.02 -4.16
N ALA A 96 3.25 12.88 -3.83
CA ALA A 96 4.08 12.08 -4.72
C ALA A 96 3.27 11.39 -5.84
N THR A 97 1.96 11.22 -5.66
CA THR A 97 1.08 10.49 -6.58
C THR A 97 -0.03 11.34 -7.20
N ALA A 98 -0.08 12.63 -6.84
CA ALA A 98 -0.88 13.64 -7.53
C ALA A 98 -0.34 13.82 -8.95
N ASN A 99 -1.23 13.64 -9.93
CA ASN A 99 -0.98 14.02 -11.32
C ASN A 99 -1.38 15.47 -11.53
#